data_AF-A0AAZ1X916-F1
#
_entry.id   AF-A0AAZ1X916-F1
#
_cell.length_a   1.000
_cell.length_b   1.000
_cell.length_c   1.000
_cell.angle_alpha   90.00
_cell.angle_beta   90.00
_cell.angle_gamma   90.00
#
_symmetry.space_group_name_H-M   'P 1'
#
loop_
_entity.id
_entity.type
_entity.pdbx_description
1 polymer ?
#
loop_
_entity_poly.entity_id
_entity_poly.type
_entity_poly.pdbx_seq_one_letter_code
_entity_poly.pdbx_strand_id
1 'polypeptide(L)'
;MRRKRRSREPLSPDRFNLYSSLSSLSGGLTIFTTNSDIHRVSTIVEDNTAADKVTLLHVESHKDLMSVHTFRVDSSVKSVTLHVSGTMTECILTSPSDQSQSLLNEEGPLAVIQQFQGLYRISLFPPLQPGQWKLQAKSDGHLTFNVIGDSGVDFLYYFAIVTSETHPGLARVDGNPTAGVPAFLVVVVTGLGSDIEAVKVKEASFSHATLLGLKERVFSR
;
A
#
# COMPACT_ATOMS: atom_id res chain seq x y z
N MET A 1 -50.37 -28.93 -4.54
CA MET A 1 -49.68 -27.81 -5.23
C MET A 1 -48.20 -27.85 -4.92
N ARG A 2 -47.34 -28.14 -5.90
CA ARG A 2 -45.88 -28.25 -5.72
C ARG A 2 -45.26 -26.88 -6.01
N ARG A 3 -44.82 -26.16 -4.97
CA ARG A 3 -44.20 -24.83 -5.08
C ARG A 3 -42.94 -24.92 -5.94
N LYS A 4 -43.00 -24.41 -7.18
CA LYS A 4 -41.86 -24.28 -8.09
C LYS A 4 -40.80 -23.44 -7.38
N ARG A 5 -39.70 -24.06 -6.94
CA ARG A 5 -38.52 -23.35 -6.43
C ARG A 5 -38.05 -22.42 -7.55
N ARG A 6 -38.07 -21.09 -7.32
CA ARG A 6 -37.41 -20.13 -8.21
C ARG A 6 -35.96 -20.57 -8.34
N SER A 7 -35.58 -21.03 -9.54
CA SER A 7 -34.18 -21.28 -9.86
C SER A 7 -33.46 -19.95 -9.71
N ARG A 8 -32.41 -19.91 -8.88
CA ARG A 8 -31.58 -18.71 -8.74
C ARG A 8 -30.76 -18.63 -10.02
N GLU A 9 -31.01 -17.62 -10.84
CA GLU A 9 -30.13 -17.31 -11.98
C GLU A 9 -28.71 -17.11 -11.44
N PRO A 10 -27.70 -17.79 -12.02
CA PRO A 10 -26.33 -17.55 -11.68
C PRO A 10 -26.00 -16.11 -12.08
N LEU A 11 -25.61 -15.31 -11.08
CA LEU A 11 -25.21 -13.93 -11.28
C LEU A 11 -23.90 -13.88 -12.08
N SER A 12 -23.72 -12.84 -12.90
CA SER A 12 -22.52 -12.74 -13.73
C SER A 12 -21.24 -12.75 -12.86
N PRO A 13 -20.18 -13.45 -13.30
CA PRO A 13 -18.90 -13.45 -12.60
C PRO A 13 -18.33 -12.03 -12.40
N ASP A 14 -18.58 -11.16 -13.37
CA ASP A 14 -18.03 -9.79 -13.46
C ASP A 14 -18.78 -8.73 -12.66
N ARG A 15 -19.85 -9.09 -11.94
CA ARG A 15 -20.72 -8.11 -11.26
C ARG A 15 -19.99 -7.23 -10.22
N PHE A 16 -18.83 -7.68 -9.74
CA PHE A 16 -18.04 -6.99 -8.73
C PHE A 16 -16.89 -6.16 -9.31
N ASN A 17 -16.67 -6.21 -10.62
CA ASN A 17 -15.53 -5.53 -11.26
C ASN A 17 -15.55 -4.01 -11.00
N LEU A 18 -16.74 -3.39 -10.98
CA LEU A 18 -16.89 -1.97 -10.64
C LEU A 18 -16.31 -1.65 -9.24
N TYR A 19 -16.62 -2.48 -8.25
CA TYR A 19 -16.14 -2.26 -6.88
C TYR A 19 -14.64 -2.53 -6.77
N SER A 20 -14.14 -3.57 -7.44
CA SER A 20 -12.70 -3.83 -7.52
C SER A 20 -11.94 -2.65 -8.12
N SER A 21 -12.42 -2.10 -9.24
CA SER A 21 -11.79 -0.96 -9.90
C SER A 21 -11.83 0.30 -9.04
N LEU A 22 -12.96 0.58 -8.38
CA LEU A 22 -13.06 1.74 -7.48
C LEU A 22 -12.11 1.62 -6.28
N SER A 23 -12.05 0.44 -5.68
CA SER A 23 -11.14 0.13 -4.58
C SER A 23 -9.69 0.35 -5.01
N SER A 24 -9.27 -0.24 -6.13
CA SER A 24 -7.91 -0.09 -6.66
C SER A 24 -7.54 1.37 -6.91
N LEU A 25 -8.42 2.12 -7.58
CA LEU A 25 -8.19 3.54 -7.88
C LEU A 25 -8.08 4.42 -6.62
N SER A 26 -8.74 4.05 -5.53
CA SER A 26 -8.63 4.77 -4.24
C SER A 26 -7.47 4.27 -3.37
N GLY A 27 -6.67 3.31 -3.84
CA GLY A 27 -5.65 2.64 -3.02
C GLY A 27 -6.22 1.69 -1.96
N GLY A 28 -7.49 1.32 -2.08
CA GLY A 28 -8.16 0.34 -1.23
C GLY A 28 -7.95 -1.09 -1.71
N LEU A 29 -8.19 -2.05 -0.83
CA LEU A 29 -8.08 -3.49 -1.12
C LEU A 29 -9.46 -4.15 -1.26
N THR A 30 -9.72 -4.79 -2.39
CA THR A 30 -10.90 -5.64 -2.56
C THR A 30 -10.61 -7.08 -2.17
N ILE A 31 -11.44 -7.62 -1.28
CA ILE A 31 -11.28 -8.97 -0.75
C ILE A 31 -12.50 -9.82 -1.12
N PHE A 32 -12.28 -10.88 -1.89
CA PHE A 32 -13.28 -11.91 -2.15
C PHE A 32 -13.12 -13.03 -1.13
N THR A 33 -14.20 -13.38 -0.44
CA THR A 33 -14.17 -14.39 0.63
C THR A 33 -15.41 -15.27 0.62
N THR A 34 -15.34 -16.39 1.34
CA THR A 34 -16.46 -17.29 1.60
C THR A 34 -16.92 -17.13 3.05
N ASN A 35 -18.12 -17.63 3.37
CA ASN A 35 -18.62 -17.60 4.74
C ASN A 35 -17.70 -18.34 5.73
N SER A 36 -16.98 -19.37 5.30
CA SER A 36 -16.04 -20.11 6.14
C SER A 36 -14.76 -19.34 6.46
N ASP A 37 -14.34 -18.45 5.56
CA ASP A 37 -13.07 -17.72 5.68
C ASP A 37 -13.23 -16.33 6.31
N ILE A 38 -14.47 -15.90 6.60
CA ILE A 38 -14.76 -14.53 7.04
C ILE A 38 -13.97 -14.11 8.28
N HIS A 39 -13.80 -15.01 9.26
CA HIS A 39 -13.02 -14.73 10.46
C HIS A 39 -11.53 -14.54 10.16
N ARG A 40 -10.99 -15.30 9.21
CA ARG A 40 -9.60 -15.19 8.79
C ARG A 40 -9.37 -13.90 8.01
N VAL A 41 -10.30 -13.56 7.12
CA VAL A 41 -10.28 -12.31 6.34
C VAL A 41 -10.44 -11.07 7.22
N SER A 42 -11.17 -11.15 8.35
CA SER A 42 -11.26 -10.03 9.32
C SER A 42 -9.89 -9.54 9.76
N THR A 43 -8.91 -10.44 9.93
CA THR A 43 -7.54 -10.05 10.33
C THR A 43 -6.85 -9.16 9.30
N ILE A 44 -7.14 -9.35 8.00
CA ILE A 44 -6.62 -8.49 6.93
C ILE A 44 -7.29 -7.10 7.00
N VAL A 45 -8.58 -7.04 7.33
CA VAL A 45 -9.27 -5.77 7.52
C VAL A 45 -8.72 -5.03 8.74
N GLU A 46 -8.50 -5.73 9.85
CA GLU A 46 -7.88 -5.18 11.06
C GLU A 46 -6.47 -4.64 10.77
N ASP A 47 -5.65 -5.39 10.04
CA ASP A 47 -4.32 -4.94 9.62
C ASP A 47 -4.34 -3.61 8.84
N ASN A 48 -5.33 -3.41 7.98
CA ASN A 48 -5.44 -2.21 7.12
C ASN A 48 -6.19 -1.05 7.79
N THR A 49 -6.89 -1.28 8.89
CA THR A 49 -7.70 -0.25 9.59
C THR A 49 -7.11 0.18 10.92
N ALA A 50 -6.09 -0.54 11.42
CA ALA A 50 -5.35 -0.15 12.60
C ALA A 50 -4.67 1.22 12.43
N ALA A 51 -4.47 1.92 13.56
CA ALA A 51 -3.69 3.15 13.58
C ALA A 51 -2.21 2.88 13.24
N ASP A 52 -1.49 3.93 12.86
CA ASP A 52 -0.04 3.91 12.58
C ASP A 52 0.37 2.96 11.43
N LYS A 53 -0.53 2.75 10.47
CA LYS A 53 -0.31 1.95 9.27
C LYS A 53 0.10 2.83 8.10
N VAL A 54 1.21 2.48 7.46
CA VAL A 54 1.69 3.12 6.24
C VAL A 54 1.72 2.12 5.09
N THR A 55 1.35 2.57 3.88
CA THR A 55 1.45 1.74 2.67
C THR A 55 2.85 1.88 2.08
N LEU A 56 3.61 0.79 2.07
CA LEU A 56 4.97 0.74 1.49
C LEU A 56 4.95 0.39 0.00
N LEU A 57 3.92 -0.35 -0.44
CA LEU A 57 3.73 -0.73 -1.84
C LEU A 57 2.26 -1.10 -2.08
N HIS A 58 1.68 -0.60 -3.16
CA HIS A 58 0.40 -1.07 -3.67
C HIS A 58 0.51 -1.24 -5.18
N VAL A 59 0.38 -2.46 -5.68
CA VAL A 59 0.53 -2.77 -7.12
C VAL A 59 -0.47 -3.83 -7.55
N GLU A 60 -1.13 -3.56 -8.67
CA GLU A 60 -1.91 -4.53 -9.43
C GLU A 60 -1.07 -5.03 -10.60
N SER A 61 -0.62 -6.28 -10.50
CA SER A 61 0.16 -6.91 -11.54
C SER A 61 -0.74 -7.43 -12.64
N HIS A 62 -0.35 -7.14 -13.88
CA HIS A 62 -1.06 -7.62 -15.05
C HIS A 62 -0.81 -9.14 -15.21
N LYS A 63 -1.30 -9.77 -16.28
CA LYS A 63 -1.10 -11.21 -16.52
C LYS A 63 0.36 -11.55 -16.88
N ASP A 64 1.27 -11.23 -15.97
CA ASP A 64 2.68 -11.56 -16.04
C ASP A 64 2.88 -12.90 -15.33
N LEU A 65 3.45 -13.85 -16.07
CA LEU A 65 3.81 -15.16 -15.53
C LEU A 65 4.68 -15.05 -14.27
N MET A 66 5.54 -14.03 -14.20
CA MET A 66 6.39 -13.73 -13.04
C MET A 66 6.31 -12.24 -12.71
N SER A 67 5.70 -11.91 -11.59
CA SER A 67 5.65 -10.54 -11.05
C SER A 67 6.82 -10.31 -10.11
N VAL A 68 7.55 -9.22 -10.31
CA VAL A 68 8.68 -8.83 -9.45
C VAL A 68 8.47 -7.40 -8.98
N HIS A 69 8.36 -7.24 -7.66
CA HIS A 69 8.17 -5.93 -7.04
C HIS A 69 9.15 -5.72 -5.91
N THR A 70 9.46 -4.46 -5.65
CA THR A 70 10.39 -4.05 -4.60
C THR A 70 9.76 -2.98 -3.75
N PHE A 71 10.00 -3.03 -2.44
CA PHE A 71 9.56 -2.02 -1.49
C PHE A 71 10.70 -1.70 -0.52
N ARG A 72 10.68 -0.51 0.08
CA ARG A 72 11.73 -0.05 0.97
C ARG A 72 11.23 -0.01 2.40
N VAL A 73 12.04 -0.54 3.31
CA VAL A 73 11.81 -0.53 4.76
C VAL A 73 12.91 0.33 5.37
N ASP A 74 12.56 1.27 6.24
CA ASP A 74 13.52 2.07 7.00
C ASP A 74 13.49 1.71 8.48
N SER A 75 14.30 2.41 9.29
CA SER A 75 14.39 2.16 10.72
C SER A 75 13.16 2.60 11.51
N SER A 76 12.22 3.35 10.92
CA SER A 76 10.99 3.78 11.59
C SER A 76 9.91 2.70 11.57
N VAL A 77 9.97 1.79 10.59
CA VAL A 77 9.01 0.71 10.41
C VAL A 77 9.28 -0.43 11.40
N LYS A 78 8.33 -0.68 12.29
CA LYS A 78 8.43 -1.68 13.37
C LYS A 78 8.01 -3.08 12.94
N SER A 79 7.04 -3.17 12.05
CA SER A 79 6.52 -4.42 11.53
C SER A 79 6.16 -4.25 10.05
N VAL A 80 6.17 -5.33 9.28
CA VAL A 80 5.73 -5.34 7.88
C VAL A 80 4.83 -6.54 7.65
N THR A 81 3.68 -6.29 7.04
CA THR A 81 2.74 -7.31 6.60
C THR A 81 2.43 -7.10 5.13
N LEU A 82 2.45 -8.18 4.35
CA LEU A 82 2.06 -8.18 2.95
C LEU A 82 0.75 -8.93 2.81
N HIS A 83 -0.18 -8.34 2.07
CA HIS A 83 -1.38 -9.01 1.59
C HIS A 83 -1.25 -9.21 0.10
N VAL A 84 -1.40 -10.44 -0.36
CA VAL A 84 -1.42 -10.76 -1.79
C VAL A 84 -2.76 -11.40 -2.13
N SER A 85 -3.45 -10.86 -3.12
CA SER A 85 -4.71 -11.39 -3.63
C SER A 85 -4.50 -11.99 -5.02
N GLY A 86 -5.13 -13.13 -5.29
CA GLY A 86 -4.99 -13.92 -6.52
C GLY A 86 -4.51 -15.34 -6.23
N THR A 87 -4.22 -16.12 -7.26
CA THR A 87 -3.70 -17.50 -7.10
C THR A 87 -2.24 -17.52 -7.52
N MET A 88 -1.34 -17.95 -6.65
CA MET A 88 0.09 -18.04 -6.95
C MET A 88 0.59 -19.48 -6.79
N THR A 89 1.57 -19.84 -7.62
CA THR A 89 2.25 -21.13 -7.59
C THR A 89 3.65 -21.06 -6.99
N GLU A 90 4.23 -19.86 -6.94
CA GLU A 90 5.54 -19.60 -6.35
C GLU A 90 5.52 -18.20 -5.73
N CYS A 91 6.18 -18.05 -4.58
CA CYS A 91 6.35 -16.76 -3.91
C CYS A 91 7.68 -16.75 -3.17
N ILE A 92 8.58 -15.87 -3.59
CA ILE A 92 9.93 -15.73 -3.06
C ILE A 92 10.07 -14.33 -2.48
N LEU A 93 10.47 -14.27 -1.21
CA LEU A 93 10.83 -13.04 -0.52
C LEU A 93 12.35 -12.98 -0.40
N THR A 94 12.95 -11.86 -0.80
CA THR A 94 14.39 -11.60 -0.67
C THR A 94 14.61 -10.38 0.23
N SER A 95 15.46 -10.54 1.24
CA SER A 95 15.87 -9.49 2.17
C SER A 95 16.90 -8.53 1.56
N PRO A 96 17.15 -7.37 2.17
CA PRO A 96 18.21 -6.44 1.75
C PRO A 96 19.62 -7.04 1.79
N SER A 97 19.82 -8.13 2.55
CA SER A 97 21.09 -8.86 2.63
C SER A 97 21.17 -10.05 1.65
N ASP A 98 20.33 -10.04 0.61
CA ASP A 98 20.23 -11.09 -0.43
C ASP A 98 19.82 -12.49 0.09
N GLN A 99 19.33 -12.60 1.33
CA GLN A 99 18.75 -13.85 1.82
C GLN A 99 17.37 -14.04 1.18
N SER A 100 17.10 -15.22 0.64
CA SER A 100 15.80 -15.52 0.00
C SER A 100 15.09 -16.68 0.68
N GLN A 101 13.75 -16.62 0.74
CA GLN A 101 12.89 -17.66 1.26
C GLN A 101 11.72 -17.92 0.30
N SER A 102 11.45 -19.19 -0.01
CA SER A 102 10.26 -19.61 -0.74
C SER A 102 9.09 -19.81 0.22
N LEU A 103 8.14 -18.89 0.21
CA LEU A 103 7.08 -18.81 1.22
C LEU A 103 6.05 -19.95 1.11
N LEU A 104 5.80 -20.47 -0.09
CA LEU A 104 4.77 -21.49 -0.30
C LEU A 104 5.24 -22.92 0.00
N ASN A 105 6.56 -23.14 0.03
CA ASN A 105 7.13 -24.49 0.14
C ASN A 105 7.72 -24.75 1.51
N GLU A 106 8.33 -23.73 2.15
CA GLU A 106 9.13 -23.91 3.35
C GLU A 106 8.89 -22.78 4.36
N GLU A 107 8.84 -23.16 5.64
CA GLU A 107 9.03 -22.21 6.71
C GLU A 107 10.49 -21.75 6.72
N GLY A 108 10.69 -20.45 6.91
CA GLY A 108 12.02 -19.87 6.88
C GLY A 108 12.12 -18.64 7.78
N PRO A 109 13.33 -18.05 7.87
CA PRO A 109 13.64 -17.06 8.89
C PRO A 109 13.16 -15.64 8.54
N LEU A 110 12.69 -15.40 7.31
CA LEU A 110 12.32 -14.06 6.85
C LEU A 110 10.86 -13.73 7.17
N ALA A 111 9.95 -14.69 6.96
CA ALA A 111 8.53 -14.47 7.14
C ALA A 111 7.74 -15.76 7.35
N VAL A 112 6.53 -15.60 7.89
CA VAL A 112 5.48 -16.62 7.90
C VAL A 112 4.39 -16.24 6.90
N ILE A 113 3.82 -17.23 6.22
CA ILE A 113 2.67 -17.04 5.32
C ILE A 113 1.44 -17.76 5.88
N GLN A 114 0.30 -17.09 5.80
CA GLN A 114 -1.02 -17.66 6.07
C GLN A 114 -1.83 -17.60 4.77
N GLN A 115 -2.34 -18.75 4.36
CA GLN A 115 -3.15 -18.87 3.15
C GLN A 115 -4.64 -18.95 3.50
N PHE A 116 -5.40 -18.12 2.82
CA PHE A 116 -6.86 -18.10 2.77
C PHE A 116 -7.22 -18.17 1.28
N GLN A 117 -8.41 -18.64 0.92
CA GLN A 117 -8.73 -18.95 -0.48
C GLN A 117 -8.46 -17.76 -1.45
N GLY A 118 -7.36 -17.82 -2.21
CA GLY A 118 -6.91 -16.74 -3.11
C GLY A 118 -6.38 -15.47 -2.41
N LEU A 119 -6.04 -15.56 -1.12
CA LEU A 119 -5.52 -14.47 -0.30
C LEU A 119 -4.39 -14.98 0.58
N TYR A 120 -3.29 -14.24 0.59
CA TYR A 120 -2.10 -14.60 1.34
C TYR A 120 -1.73 -13.44 2.26
N ARG A 121 -1.56 -13.74 3.55
CA ARG A 121 -1.06 -12.80 4.55
C ARG A 121 0.34 -13.23 4.96
N ILE A 122 1.34 -12.42 4.62
CA ILE A 122 2.75 -12.69 4.88
C ILE A 122 3.22 -11.70 5.95
N SER A 123 3.71 -12.20 7.08
CA SER A 123 4.22 -11.37 8.17
C SER A 123 5.72 -11.56 8.29
N LEU A 124 6.48 -10.47 8.19
CA LEU A 124 7.94 -10.51 8.30
C LEU A 124 8.34 -10.68 9.77
N PHE A 125 9.39 -11.47 10.01
CA PHE A 125 9.90 -11.67 11.35
C PHE A 125 10.81 -10.51 11.79
N PRO A 126 10.73 -10.09 13.07
CA PRO A 126 11.73 -9.21 13.65
C PRO A 126 13.05 -9.97 13.92
N PRO A 127 14.21 -9.29 13.91
CA PRO A 127 14.38 -7.86 13.61
C PRO A 127 14.28 -7.57 12.10
N LEU A 128 13.53 -6.52 11.75
CA LEU A 128 13.42 -6.07 10.36
C LEU A 128 14.72 -5.43 9.90
N GLN A 129 15.24 -5.88 8.76
CA GLN A 129 16.39 -5.27 8.12
C GLN A 129 15.95 -4.03 7.32
N PRO A 130 16.50 -2.82 7.61
CA PRO A 130 16.29 -1.65 6.77
C PRO A 130 16.96 -1.85 5.40
N GLY A 131 16.28 -1.43 4.34
CA GLY A 131 16.76 -1.55 2.98
C GLY A 131 15.66 -1.89 1.99
N GLN A 132 16.09 -2.36 0.82
CA GLN A 132 15.18 -2.74 -0.26
C GLN A 132 14.87 -4.23 -0.17
N TRP A 133 13.59 -4.54 0.02
CA TRP A 133 13.06 -5.89 -0.02
C TRP A 133 12.50 -6.17 -1.41
N LYS A 134 12.62 -7.42 -1.85
CA LYS A 134 12.12 -7.86 -3.16
C LYS A 134 11.15 -9.02 -2.97
N LEU A 135 10.01 -8.92 -3.63
CA LEU A 135 8.99 -9.96 -3.69
C LEU A 135 8.85 -10.41 -5.14
N GLN A 136 8.92 -11.72 -5.34
CA GLN A 136 8.72 -12.36 -6.64
C GLN A 136 7.63 -13.40 -6.51
N ALA A 137 6.63 -13.36 -7.40
CA ALA A 137 5.55 -14.33 -7.39
C ALA A 137 5.19 -14.81 -8.79
N LYS A 138 4.84 -16.09 -8.90
CA LYS A 138 4.39 -16.74 -10.13
C LYS A 138 2.89 -16.97 -10.09
N SER A 139 2.18 -16.52 -11.12
CA SER A 139 0.73 -16.70 -11.23
C SER A 139 0.31 -16.95 -12.68
N ASP A 140 -0.83 -17.61 -12.86
CA ASP A 140 -1.56 -17.75 -14.13
C ASP A 140 -2.63 -16.64 -14.32
N GLY A 141 -2.81 -15.79 -13.31
CA GLY A 141 -3.82 -14.75 -13.26
C GLY A 141 -3.26 -13.40 -12.78
N HIS A 142 -4.18 -12.51 -12.43
CA HIS A 142 -3.85 -11.21 -11.85
C HIS A 142 -3.46 -11.37 -10.39
N LEU A 143 -2.42 -10.66 -9.97
CA LEU A 143 -2.03 -10.55 -8.56
C LEU A 143 -2.13 -9.11 -8.10
N THR A 144 -2.71 -8.89 -6.92
CA THR A 144 -2.66 -7.60 -6.24
C THR A 144 -1.75 -7.72 -5.03
N PHE A 145 -0.75 -6.84 -4.93
CA PHE A 145 0.19 -6.76 -3.82
C PHE A 145 -0.10 -5.51 -3.02
N ASN A 146 -0.31 -5.68 -1.71
CA ASN A 146 -0.43 -4.60 -0.76
C ASN A 146 0.57 -4.84 0.38
N VAL A 147 1.54 -3.96 0.54
CA VAL A 147 2.55 -4.03 1.60
C VAL A 147 2.33 -2.88 2.55
N ILE A 148 2.08 -3.21 3.80
CA ILE A 148 1.85 -2.26 4.88
C ILE A 148 2.90 -2.41 5.96
N GLY A 149 3.24 -1.31 6.61
CA GLY A 149 4.14 -1.28 7.75
C GLY A 149 3.55 -0.54 8.93
N ASP A 150 4.00 -0.91 10.13
CA ASP A 150 3.72 -0.14 11.34
C ASP A 150 4.76 0.94 11.49
N SER A 151 4.36 2.20 11.33
CA SER A 151 5.23 3.36 11.57
C SER A 151 4.45 4.45 12.28
N GLY A 152 5.03 4.98 13.34
CA GLY A 152 4.47 6.16 14.02
C GLY A 152 4.73 7.46 13.26
N VAL A 153 5.50 7.42 12.17
CA VAL A 153 5.80 8.61 11.36
C VAL A 153 4.57 8.99 10.55
N ASP A 154 4.11 10.23 10.74
CA ASP A 154 3.00 10.82 10.00
C ASP A 154 3.42 12.19 9.44
N PHE A 155 2.70 12.69 8.44
CA PHE A 155 2.97 14.00 7.87
C PHE A 155 1.70 14.78 7.52
N LEU A 156 1.76 16.09 7.77
CA LEU A 156 0.80 17.06 7.30
C LEU A 156 1.46 17.91 6.23
N TYR A 157 0.71 18.28 5.19
CA TYR A 157 1.23 19.14 4.13
C TYR A 157 0.27 20.25 3.77
N TYR A 158 0.83 21.36 3.27
CA TYR A 158 0.09 22.43 2.63
C TYR A 158 0.95 23.18 1.62
N PHE A 159 0.32 23.83 0.66
CA PHE A 159 1.01 24.72 -0.27
C PHE A 159 1.10 26.13 0.32
N ALA A 160 2.20 26.83 0.04
CA ALA A 160 2.41 28.20 0.47
C ALA A 160 3.08 29.04 -0.62
N ILE A 161 2.90 30.36 -0.56
CA ILE A 161 3.59 31.34 -1.40
C ILE A 161 4.41 32.28 -0.52
N VAL A 162 5.46 32.85 -1.09
CA VAL A 162 6.21 33.90 -0.41
C VAL A 162 5.38 35.17 -0.42
N THR A 163 5.12 35.71 0.76
CA THR A 163 4.51 37.02 0.92
C THR A 163 5.54 37.97 1.52
N SER A 164 5.63 39.17 0.93
CA SER A 164 6.45 40.28 1.44
C SER A 164 5.56 41.37 2.04
N GLU A 165 4.44 40.95 2.64
CA GLU A 165 3.54 41.84 3.37
C GLU A 165 4.18 42.24 4.72
N THR A 166 3.40 42.76 5.67
CA THR A 166 3.89 43.31 6.94
C THR A 166 4.82 42.37 7.72
N HIS A 167 4.71 41.06 7.51
CA HIS A 167 5.65 40.05 7.98
C HIS A 167 6.15 39.19 6.81
N PRO A 168 7.44 39.26 6.44
CA PRO A 168 8.02 38.40 5.41
C PRO A 168 7.90 36.93 5.83
N GLY A 169 7.41 36.07 4.94
CA GLY A 169 7.28 34.65 5.24
C GLY A 169 6.54 33.84 4.17
N LEU A 170 6.13 32.64 4.56
CA LEU A 170 5.28 31.77 3.77
C LEU A 170 3.82 31.96 4.19
N ALA A 171 2.95 32.33 3.26
CA ALA A 171 1.51 32.33 3.47
C ALA A 171 0.89 31.08 2.86
N ARG A 172 0.08 30.36 3.63
CA ARG A 172 -0.65 29.17 3.18
C ARG A 172 -1.59 29.53 2.02
N VAL A 173 -1.60 28.68 1.00
CA VAL A 173 -2.55 28.70 -0.10
C VAL A 173 -3.67 27.73 0.23
N ASP A 174 -4.91 28.20 0.13
CA ASP A 174 -6.08 27.35 0.22
C ASP A 174 -6.31 26.60 -1.10
N GLY A 175 -6.42 25.27 -1.02
CA GLY A 175 -6.62 24.41 -2.18
C GLY A 175 -5.34 24.13 -2.97
N ASN A 176 -5.48 24.07 -4.30
CA ASN A 176 -4.38 23.74 -5.20
C ASN A 176 -3.60 24.99 -5.61
N PRO A 177 -2.27 24.90 -5.78
CA PRO A 177 -1.46 26.01 -6.26
C PRO A 177 -1.83 26.35 -7.71
N THR A 178 -1.78 27.65 -8.04
CA THR A 178 -2.08 28.14 -9.39
C THR A 178 -1.00 27.70 -10.37
N ALA A 179 -1.42 27.15 -11.51
CA ALA A 179 -0.50 26.73 -12.57
C ALA A 179 0.37 27.91 -13.04
N GLY A 180 1.68 27.67 -13.16
CA GLY A 180 2.67 28.67 -13.58
C GLY A 180 3.13 29.63 -12.49
N VAL A 181 2.58 29.56 -11.27
CA VAL A 181 3.01 30.37 -10.13
C VAL A 181 3.96 29.56 -9.23
N PRO A 182 5.12 30.10 -8.83
CA PRO A 182 5.98 29.45 -7.85
C PRO A 182 5.25 29.23 -6.52
N ALA A 183 5.28 28.00 -6.01
CA ALA A 183 4.70 27.63 -4.73
C ALA A 183 5.66 26.71 -3.96
N PHE A 184 5.57 26.75 -2.64
CA PHE A 184 6.31 25.91 -1.70
C PHE A 184 5.38 24.81 -1.20
N LEU A 185 5.86 23.57 -1.15
CA LEU A 185 5.20 22.49 -0.41
C LEU A 185 5.80 22.46 0.99
N VAL A 186 5.02 22.86 1.98
CA VAL A 186 5.42 22.77 3.39
C VAL A 186 4.94 21.44 3.93
N VAL A 187 5.87 20.67 4.51
CA VAL A 187 5.60 19.36 5.10
C VAL A 187 6.00 19.40 6.57
N VAL A 188 5.08 19.04 7.45
CA VAL A 188 5.32 18.85 8.88
C VAL A 188 5.34 17.36 9.14
N VAL A 189 6.48 16.83 9.58
CA VAL A 189 6.65 15.40 9.90
C VAL A 189 6.57 15.22 11.41
N THR A 190 5.75 14.28 11.86
CA THR A 190 5.58 13.90 13.27
C THR A 190 6.02 12.45 13.48
N GLY A 191 6.18 12.04 14.75
CA GLY A 191 6.45 10.64 15.09
C GLY A 191 7.84 10.09 14.71
N LEU A 192 8.77 10.96 14.31
CA LEU A 192 10.19 10.64 14.26
C LEU A 192 10.64 10.32 15.68
N GLY A 193 11.01 9.06 15.93
CA GLY A 193 11.36 8.56 17.27
C GLY A 193 12.31 9.50 18.02
N SER A 194 11.99 9.80 19.26
CA SER A 194 12.83 10.60 20.16
C SER A 194 13.92 9.71 20.74
N ASP A 195 14.91 9.31 19.95
CA ASP A 195 16.16 8.81 20.54
C ASP A 195 16.90 10.05 21.06
N ILE A 196 16.69 10.32 22.35
CA ILE A 196 17.07 11.52 23.12
C ILE A 196 18.59 11.67 23.32
N GLU A 197 19.44 10.97 22.57
CA GLU A 197 20.88 11.24 22.56
C GLU A 197 21.37 11.43 21.12
N ALA A 198 21.72 12.69 20.82
CA ALA A 198 22.30 13.19 19.58
C ALA A 198 21.39 13.11 18.32
N VAL A 199 20.22 13.76 18.38
CA VAL A 199 19.45 14.09 17.17
C VAL A 199 20.19 15.20 16.40
N LYS A 200 21.19 14.79 15.61
CA LYS A 200 21.25 15.30 14.23
C LYS A 200 19.86 15.00 13.69
N VAL A 201 19.03 16.03 13.48
CA VAL A 201 17.75 15.86 12.79
C VAL A 201 18.08 15.08 11.53
N LYS A 202 17.71 13.80 11.49
CA LYS A 202 17.95 12.95 10.33
C LYS A 202 17.15 13.65 9.24
N GLU A 203 17.86 14.26 8.30
CA GLU A 203 17.24 15.09 7.28
C GLU A 203 16.15 14.25 6.59
N ALA A 204 14.91 14.72 6.65
CA ALA A 204 13.81 14.04 6.00
C ALA A 204 14.12 14.02 4.50
N SER A 205 14.23 12.82 3.92
CA SER A 205 14.50 12.66 2.50
C SER A 205 13.27 12.12 1.80
N PHE A 206 12.83 12.82 0.76
CA PHE A 206 11.73 12.40 -0.09
C PHE A 206 12.32 11.74 -1.33
N SER A 207 12.00 10.46 -1.56
CA SER A 207 12.52 9.74 -2.73
C SER A 207 11.70 10.05 -3.99
N HIS A 208 10.40 10.27 -3.84
CA HIS A 208 9.47 10.50 -4.93
C HIS A 208 8.38 11.49 -4.49
N ALA A 209 8.03 12.43 -5.36
CA ALA A 209 6.87 13.31 -5.19
C ALA A 209 6.12 13.38 -6.51
N THR A 210 4.83 13.04 -6.49
CA THR A 210 3.96 13.11 -7.67
C THR A 210 2.89 14.15 -7.42
N LEU A 211 2.89 15.22 -8.22
CA LEU A 211 1.84 16.23 -8.21
C LEU A 211 0.82 15.88 -9.29
N LEU A 212 -0.35 15.41 -8.89
CA LEU A 212 -1.42 15.05 -9.80
C LEU A 212 -2.21 16.30 -10.21
N GLY A 213 -1.96 16.80 -11.42
CA GLY A 213 -2.75 17.87 -12.02
C GLY A 213 -3.97 17.32 -12.76
N LEU A 214 -5.13 17.98 -12.61
CA LEU A 214 -6.27 17.76 -13.50
C LEU A 214 -5.90 18.27 -14.90
N LYS A 215 -5.80 17.37 -15.89
CA LYS A 215 -5.82 17.78 -17.30
C LYS A 215 -7.24 18.24 -17.63
N GLU A 216 -7.51 19.53 -17.50
CA GLU A 216 -8.68 20.12 -18.16
C GLU A 216 -8.50 19.94 -19.67
N ARG A 217 -9.28 19.02 -20.26
CA ARG A 217 -9.48 19.02 -21.71
C ARG A 217 -10.30 20.26 -22.02
N VAL A 218 -9.62 21.29 -22.52
CA VAL A 218 -10.28 22.44 -23.16
C VAL A 218 -11.05 21.89 -24.36
N PHE A 219 -12.36 21.76 -24.22
CA PHE A 219 -13.26 21.67 -25.37
C PHE A 219 -13.32 23.06 -25.99
N SER A 220 -12.58 23.28 -27.07
CA SER A 220 -12.83 24.39 -27.97
C SER A 220 -14.20 24.20 -28.61
N ARG A 221 -15.10 25.17 -28.42
CA ARG A 221 -16.34 25.31 -29.18
C ARG A 221 -16.06 25.61 -30.65
#